data_AF-W2NN02-F1
#
_entry.id   AF-W2NN02-F1
#
_cell.length_a   1.000
_cell.length_b   1.000
_cell.length_c   1.000
_cell.angle_alpha   90.00
_cell.angle_beta   90.00
_cell.angle_gamma   90.00
#
_symmetry.space_group_name_H-M   'P 1'
#
loop_
_entity.id
_entity.type
_entity.pdbx_description
1 polymer ?
#
loop_
_entity_poly.entity_id
_entity_poly.type
_entity_poly.pdbx_seq_one_letter_code
_entity_poly.pdbx_strand_id
1 'polypeptide(L)'
;SDSVAIALVHFWFNVFGILLFYPIPLTRKPILGWARSLAFSSAAWPMTAVLFLIVLFLVAPGILLGLVYMCTADSTAVEVIGYILGAIVVIALVGVIFWYQKKGGRTVWHAFLEKKRMEREARVTRDAARSHTQSNLPHNAV
;
A
#
# COMPACT_ATOMS: atom_id res chain seq x y z
N SER A 1 16.20 30.81 4.08
CA SER A 1 15.32 30.36 5.19
C SER A 1 14.80 28.95 4.97
N ASP A 2 14.36 28.62 3.76
CA ASP A 2 13.72 27.33 3.45
C ASP A 2 14.65 26.12 3.56
N SER A 3 15.92 26.25 3.16
CA SER A 3 16.91 25.17 3.26
C SER A 3 17.19 24.73 4.69
N VAL A 4 17.16 25.66 5.64
CA VAL A 4 17.36 25.36 7.08
C VAL A 4 16.13 24.63 7.64
N ALA A 5 14.93 25.04 7.24
CA ALA A 5 13.70 24.37 7.65
C ALA A 5 13.64 22.93 7.14
N ILE A 6 14.00 22.71 5.87
CA ILE A 6 14.09 21.38 5.27
C ILE A 6 15.13 20.51 5.99
N ALA A 7 16.32 21.05 6.24
CA ALA A 7 17.38 20.35 6.95
C ALA A 7 16.96 19.96 8.39
N LEU A 8 16.27 20.84 9.11
CA LEU A 8 15.76 20.56 10.44
C LEU A 8 14.65 19.51 10.43
N VAL A 9 13.75 19.53 9.43
CA VAL A 9 12.73 18.49 9.27
C VAL A 9 13.37 17.12 9.07
N HIS A 10 14.38 17.02 8.20
CA HIS A 10 15.10 15.76 7.97
C HIS A 10 15.91 15.33 9.20
N PHE A 11 16.54 16.28 9.88
CA PHE A 11 17.28 16.01 11.12
C PHE A 11 16.36 15.44 12.19
N TRP A 12 15.24 16.11 12.49
CA TRP A 12 14.28 15.63 13.48
C TRP A 12 13.64 14.31 13.06
N PHE A 13 13.27 14.14 11.80
CA PHE A 13 12.76 12.87 11.29
C PHE A 13 13.73 11.71 11.54
N ASN A 14 15.03 11.91 11.26
CA ASN A 14 16.06 10.90 11.49
C ASN A 14 16.29 10.63 12.98
N VAL A 15 16.34 11.67 13.82
CA VAL A 15 16.50 11.52 15.28
C VAL A 15 15.32 10.78 15.89
N PHE A 16 14.08 11.18 15.58
CA PHE A 16 12.89 10.48 16.06
C PHE A 16 12.82 9.05 15.51
N GLY A 17 13.23 8.81 14.27
CA GLY A 17 13.32 7.46 13.71
C GLY A 17 14.25 6.57 14.54
N ILE A 18 15.46 7.05 14.87
CA ILE A 18 16.40 6.31 15.71
C ILE A 18 15.82 6.10 17.11
N LEU A 19 15.26 7.14 17.73
CA LEU A 19 14.65 7.05 19.08
C LEU A 19 13.45 6.09 19.13
N LEU A 20 12.67 6.01 18.07
CA LEU A 20 11.50 5.12 18.00
C LEU A 20 11.90 3.65 17.76
N PHE A 21 13.06 3.38 17.15
CA PHE A 21 13.52 2.01 16.84
C PHE A 21 14.54 1.43 17.83
N TYR A 22 15.32 2.26 18.52
CA TYR A 22 16.40 1.82 19.42
C TYR A 22 16.05 1.92 20.92
N PRO A 23 15.79 3.11 21.50
CA PRO A 23 15.55 3.23 22.93
C PRO A 23 14.14 2.84 23.38
N ILE A 24 13.12 2.82 22.51
CA ILE A 24 11.76 2.41 22.85
C ILE A 24 11.49 0.99 22.31
N PRO A 25 11.70 -0.08 23.12
CA PRO A 25 11.51 -1.45 22.64
C PRO A 25 10.04 -1.82 22.36
N LEU A 26 9.09 -1.07 22.92
CA LEU A 26 7.65 -1.31 22.77
C LEU A 26 7.14 -1.02 21.35
N THR A 27 7.64 0.03 20.69
CA THR A 27 7.25 0.41 19.32
C THR A 27 7.81 -0.53 18.27
N ARG A 28 8.84 -1.32 18.60
CA ARG A 28 9.54 -2.21 17.66
C ARG A 28 8.68 -3.40 17.19
N LYS A 29 7.89 -3.99 18.09
CA LYS A 29 7.08 -5.19 17.78
C LYS A 29 5.94 -4.93 16.78
N PRO A 30 5.08 -3.90 16.93
CA PRO A 30 3.98 -3.68 15.98
C PRO A 30 4.50 -3.32 14.59
N ILE A 31 5.54 -2.49 14.50
CA ILE A 31 6.14 -2.08 13.21
C ILE A 31 6.71 -3.29 12.47
N LEU A 32 7.46 -4.14 13.17
CA LEU A 32 8.01 -5.35 12.56
C LEU A 32 6.91 -6.33 12.13
N GLY A 33 5.82 -6.43 12.90
CA GLY A 33 4.66 -7.24 12.55
C GLY A 33 3.98 -6.76 11.27
N TRP A 34 3.78 -5.45 11.13
CA TRP A 34 3.20 -4.86 9.92
C TRP A 34 4.13 -4.99 8.71
N ALA A 35 5.42 -4.74 8.89
CA ALA A 35 6.42 -4.94 7.84
C ALA A 35 6.47 -6.41 7.36
N ARG A 36 6.42 -7.37 8.29
CA ARG A 36 6.39 -8.81 7.95
C ARG A 36 5.10 -9.20 7.24
N SER A 37 3.96 -8.66 7.67
CA SER A 37 2.68 -8.88 7.00
C SER A 37 2.70 -8.34 5.57
N LEU A 38 3.22 -7.13 5.36
CA LEU A 38 3.38 -6.53 4.03
C LEU A 38 4.35 -7.33 3.16
N ALA A 39 5.48 -7.79 3.73
CA ALA A 39 6.45 -8.62 3.02
C ALA A 39 5.82 -9.95 2.56
N PHE A 40 5.05 -10.63 3.43
CA PHE A 40 4.36 -11.86 3.07
C PHE A 40 3.29 -11.65 1.99
N SER A 41 2.48 -10.58 2.11
CA SER A 41 1.48 -10.25 1.07
C SER A 41 2.13 -9.86 -0.26
N SER A 42 3.25 -9.13 -0.22
CA SER A 42 4.00 -8.74 -1.43
C SER A 42 4.72 -9.92 -2.10
N ALA A 43 5.18 -10.90 -1.32
CA ALA A 43 5.74 -12.13 -1.84
C ALA A 43 4.69 -13.00 -2.54
N ALA A 44 3.44 -13.00 -2.07
CA ALA A 44 2.34 -13.71 -2.72
C ALA A 44 1.91 -13.07 -4.05
N TRP A 45 1.86 -11.74 -4.10
CA TRP A 45 1.58 -11.01 -5.34
C TRP A 45 2.34 -9.68 -5.35
N PRO A 46 3.35 -9.48 -6.23
CA PRO A 46 4.18 -8.28 -6.20
C PRO A 46 3.41 -6.99 -6.46
N MET A 47 2.26 -7.07 -7.14
CA MET A 47 1.37 -5.91 -7.32
C MET A 47 0.79 -5.40 -6.00
N THR A 48 0.75 -6.21 -4.95
CA THR A 48 0.41 -5.73 -3.60
C THR A 48 1.41 -4.70 -3.09
N ALA A 49 2.72 -4.87 -3.35
CA ALA A 49 3.72 -3.87 -2.99
C ALA A 49 3.53 -2.57 -3.80
N VAL A 50 3.22 -2.70 -5.10
CA VAL A 50 2.97 -1.54 -5.97
C VAL A 50 1.74 -0.76 -5.51
N LEU A 51 0.63 -1.43 -5.21
CA LEU A 51 -0.56 -0.80 -4.66
C LEU A 51 -0.28 -0.11 -3.32
N PHE A 52 0.48 -0.78 -2.43
CA PHE A 52 0.89 -0.18 -1.16
C PHE A 52 1.71 1.10 -1.37
N LEU A 53 2.67 1.10 -2.30
CA LEU A 53 3.48 2.28 -2.62
C LEU A 53 2.64 3.41 -3.21
N ILE A 54 1.73 3.13 -4.14
CA ILE A 54 0.84 4.15 -4.71
C ILE A 54 -0.02 4.78 -3.61
N VAL A 55 -0.59 3.96 -2.74
CA VAL A 55 -1.42 4.47 -1.64
C VAL A 55 -0.58 5.30 -0.67
N LEU A 56 0.59 4.83 -0.26
CA LEU A 56 1.41 5.49 0.75
C LEU A 56 2.12 6.75 0.24
N PHE A 57 2.64 6.74 -0.99
CA PHE A 57 3.46 7.82 -1.54
C PHE A 57 2.70 8.79 -2.46
N LEU A 58 1.52 8.42 -2.96
CA LEU A 58 0.75 9.28 -3.85
C LEU A 58 -0.60 9.66 -3.24
N VAL A 59 -1.40 8.68 -2.84
CA VAL A 59 -2.76 8.92 -2.35
C VAL A 59 -2.74 9.60 -0.98
N ALA A 60 -2.01 9.05 -0.01
CA ALA A 60 -1.94 9.60 1.35
C ALA A 60 -1.37 11.03 1.38
N PRO A 61 -0.18 11.33 0.80
CA PRO A 61 0.31 12.70 0.74
C PRO A 61 -0.56 13.58 -0.15
N GLY A 62 -1.15 13.06 -1.23
CA GLY A 62 -2.07 13.82 -2.09
C GLY A 62 -3.32 14.31 -1.36
N ILE A 63 -3.92 13.45 -0.52
CA ILE A 63 -5.05 13.81 0.34
C ILE A 63 -4.62 14.88 1.36
N LEU A 64 -3.48 14.68 2.03
CA LEU A 64 -2.97 15.64 3.02
C LEU A 64 -2.69 17.01 2.39
N LEU A 65 -2.04 17.04 1.22
CA LEU A 65 -1.78 18.27 0.48
C LEU A 65 -3.08 18.96 0.05
N GLY A 66 -4.04 18.21 -0.49
CA GLY A 66 -5.35 18.74 -0.85
C GLY A 66 -6.08 19.32 0.34
N LEU A 67 -6.03 18.64 1.50
CA LEU A 67 -6.66 19.12 2.73
C LEU A 67 -6.00 20.40 3.25
N VAL A 68 -4.67 20.45 3.33
CA VAL A 68 -3.94 21.64 3.77
C VAL A 68 -4.21 22.82 2.83
N TYR A 69 -4.24 22.59 1.52
CA TYR A 69 -4.54 23.62 0.54
C TYR A 69 -5.95 24.19 0.72
N MET A 70 -6.97 23.33 0.90
CA MET A 70 -8.33 23.80 1.10
C MET A 70 -8.53 24.48 2.47
N CYS A 71 -7.87 24.01 3.53
CA CYS A 71 -7.93 24.64 4.87
C CYS A 71 -7.17 25.97 4.97
N THR A 72 -6.26 26.27 4.05
CA THR A 72 -5.47 27.54 4.04
C THR A 72 -6.03 28.55 3.03
N ALA A 73 -7.17 28.27 2.40
CA ALA A 73 -7.76 29.16 1.41
C ALA A 73 -8.40 30.40 2.07
N ASP A 74 -8.05 31.60 1.60
CA ASP A 74 -8.60 32.89 2.08
C ASP A 74 -10.13 33.02 1.95
N SER A 75 -10.74 32.21 1.08
CA SER A 75 -12.19 32.17 0.94
C SER A 75 -12.80 31.16 1.91
N THR A 76 -13.58 31.66 2.86
CA THR A 76 -14.36 30.86 3.81
C THR A 76 -15.25 29.80 3.13
N ALA A 77 -15.72 30.05 1.91
CA ALA A 77 -16.49 29.07 1.14
C ALA A 77 -15.64 27.85 0.72
N VAL A 78 -14.40 28.08 0.31
CA VAL A 78 -13.45 27.04 -0.11
C VAL A 78 -12.98 26.24 1.11
N GLU A 79 -12.77 26.90 2.24
CA GLU A 79 -12.37 26.28 3.50
C GLU A 79 -13.42 25.26 3.99
N VAL A 80 -14.70 25.65 3.99
CA VAL A 80 -15.80 24.78 4.42
C VAL A 80 -15.94 23.55 3.51
N ILE A 81 -15.80 23.72 2.19
CA ILE A 81 -15.79 22.59 1.25
C ILE A 81 -14.61 21.64 1.55
N GLY A 82 -13.44 22.19 1.91
CA GLY A 82 -12.28 21.43 2.34
C GLY A 82 -12.55 20.55 3.55
N TYR A 83 -13.17 21.08 4.60
CA TYR A 83 -13.52 20.31 5.79
C TYR A 83 -14.55 19.22 5.50
N ILE A 84 -15.56 19.50 4.67
CA ILE A 84 -16.57 18.50 4.29
C ILE A 84 -15.91 17.36 3.53
N LEU A 85 -15.07 17.66 2.54
CA LEU A 85 -14.35 16.65 1.77
C LEU A 85 -13.38 15.86 2.66
N GLY A 86 -12.66 16.54 3.54
CA GLY A 86 -11.80 15.91 4.55
C GLY A 86 -12.58 14.96 5.46
N ALA A 87 -13.74 15.38 5.95
CA ALA A 87 -14.61 14.55 6.78
C ALA A 87 -15.11 13.31 6.02
N ILE A 88 -15.51 13.46 4.75
CA ILE A 88 -15.90 12.32 3.90
C ILE A 88 -14.74 11.34 3.74
N VAL A 89 -13.53 11.83 3.47
CA VAL A 89 -12.33 11.00 3.33
C VAL A 89 -12.02 10.26 4.64
N VAL A 90 -12.11 10.94 5.79
CA VAL A 90 -11.92 10.32 7.10
C VAL A 90 -12.98 9.26 7.38
N ILE A 91 -14.27 9.55 7.10
CA ILE A 91 -15.36 8.58 7.25
C ILE A 91 -15.15 7.37 6.34
N ALA A 92 -14.73 7.60 5.09
CA ALA A 92 -14.41 6.52 4.15
C ALA A 92 -13.25 5.66 4.66
N LEU A 93 -12.17 6.27 5.16
CA LEU A 93 -11.04 5.57 5.75
C LEU A 93 -11.47 4.75 6.98
N VAL A 94 -12.23 5.34 7.90
CA VAL A 94 -12.76 4.64 9.08
C VAL A 94 -13.69 3.50 8.66
N GLY A 95 -14.54 3.71 7.66
CA GLY A 95 -15.42 2.68 7.10
C GLY A 95 -14.65 1.52 6.48
N VAL A 96 -13.59 1.81 5.71
CA VAL A 96 -12.69 0.81 5.12
C VAL A 96 -11.93 0.05 6.21
N ILE A 97 -11.39 0.75 7.21
CA ILE A 97 -10.67 0.14 8.35
C ILE A 97 -11.64 -0.74 9.15
N PHE A 98 -12.85 -0.26 9.43
CA PHE A 98 -13.88 -1.01 10.15
C PHE A 98 -14.35 -2.24 9.36
N TRP A 99 -14.52 -2.12 8.05
CA TRP A 99 -14.82 -3.25 7.16
C TRP A 99 -13.70 -4.29 7.17
N TYR A 100 -12.45 -3.83 7.14
CA TYR A 100 -11.26 -4.69 7.19
C TYR A 100 -11.12 -5.42 8.53
N GLN A 101 -11.42 -4.75 9.65
CA GLN A 101 -11.32 -5.32 11.00
C GLN A 101 -12.52 -6.20 11.38
N LYS A 102 -13.77 -5.76 11.12
CA LYS A 102 -14.99 -6.35 11.68
C LYS A 102 -15.81 -7.17 10.68
N LYS A 103 -15.68 -6.93 9.37
CA LYS A 103 -16.49 -7.58 8.32
C LYS A 103 -15.72 -8.60 7.47
N GLY A 104 -14.53 -9.01 7.92
CA GLY A 104 -13.75 -10.04 7.24
C GLY A 104 -13.07 -9.59 5.95
N GLY A 105 -12.84 -8.29 5.73
CA GLY A 105 -12.11 -7.83 4.54
C GLY A 105 -10.73 -8.48 4.38
N ARG A 106 -10.10 -8.88 5.50
CA ARG A 106 -8.90 -9.74 5.51
C ARG A 106 -9.08 -11.05 4.75
N THR A 107 -10.19 -11.77 4.96
CA THR A 107 -10.40 -13.07 4.32
C THR A 107 -10.65 -12.93 2.82
N VAL A 108 -11.36 -11.86 2.42
CA VAL A 108 -11.54 -11.51 1.00
C VAL A 108 -10.21 -11.18 0.34
N TRP A 109 -9.34 -10.42 1.03
CA TRP A 109 -8.00 -10.11 0.53
C TRP A 109 -7.14 -11.36 0.37
N HIS A 110 -7.12 -12.24 1.38
CA HIS A 110 -6.40 -13.50 1.30
C HIS A 110 -6.93 -14.41 0.18
N ALA A 111 -8.26 -14.55 0.05
CA ALA A 111 -8.89 -15.32 -1.01
C ALA A 111 -8.57 -14.76 -2.40
N PHE A 112 -8.50 -13.43 -2.55
CA PHE A 112 -8.09 -12.79 -3.79
C PHE A 112 -6.63 -13.11 -4.15
N LEU A 113 -5.71 -13.04 -3.17
CA LEU A 113 -4.31 -13.39 -3.37
C LEU A 113 -4.14 -14.86 -3.75
N GLU A 114 -4.88 -15.75 -3.10
CA GLU A 114 -4.88 -17.19 -3.42
C GLU A 114 -5.39 -17.44 -4.83
N LYS A 115 -6.50 -16.82 -5.24
CA LYS A 115 -7.01 -16.92 -6.62
C LYS A 115 -5.96 -16.49 -7.64
N LYS A 116 -5.25 -15.38 -7.39
CA LYS A 116 -4.19 -14.88 -8.28
C LYS A 116 -2.96 -15.78 -8.31
N ARG A 117 -2.62 -16.44 -7.21
CA ARG A 117 -1.56 -17.47 -7.18
C ARG A 117 -1.94 -18.65 -8.07
N MET A 118 -3.16 -19.18 -7.93
CA MET A 118 -3.65 -20.30 -8.72
C MET A 118 -3.69 -19.98 -10.23
N GLU A 119 -4.09 -18.77 -10.61
CA GLU A 119 -4.05 -18.33 -12.02
C GLU A 119 -2.63 -18.32 -12.59
N ARG A 120 -1.62 -17.97 -11.79
CA ARG A 120 -0.22 -17.97 -12.22
C ARG A 120 0.33 -19.39 -12.36
N GLU A 121 0.05 -20.26 -11.39
CA GLU A 121 0.44 -21.67 -11.43
C GLU A 121 -0.22 -22.39 -12.62
N ALA A 122 -1.50 -22.15 -12.87
CA ALA A 122 -2.20 -22.70 -14.03
C ALA A 122 -1.60 -22.23 -15.36
N ARG A 123 -1.13 -20.98 -15.46
CA ARG A 123 -0.43 -20.49 -16.66
C ARG A 123 0.91 -21.19 -16.85
N VAL A 124 1.72 -21.29 -15.80
CA VAL A 124 3.01 -22.00 -15.84
C VAL A 124 2.83 -23.47 -16.25
N THR A 125 1.86 -24.18 -15.68
CA THR A 125 1.57 -25.57 -16.05
C THR A 125 1.07 -25.69 -17.48
N ARG A 126 0.23 -24.77 -17.96
CA ARG A 126 -0.22 -24.76 -19.37
C ARG A 126 0.93 -24.50 -20.34
N ASP A 127 1.82 -23.58 -20.01
CA ASP A 127 2.99 -23.26 -20.84
C ASP A 127 4.02 -24.40 -20.83
N ALA A 128 4.20 -25.08 -19.69
CA ALA A 128 5.01 -26.29 -19.57
C ALA A 128 4.42 -27.47 -20.39
N ALA A 129 3.10 -27.67 -20.33
CA ALA A 129 2.42 -28.68 -21.15
C ALA A 129 2.52 -28.36 -22.65
N ARG A 130 2.37 -27.09 -23.04
CA ARG A 130 2.49 -26.66 -24.43
C ARG A 130 3.90 -26.85 -24.99
N SER A 131 4.92 -26.52 -24.21
CA SER A 131 6.32 -26.73 -24.60
C SER A 131 6.67 -28.21 -24.72
N HIS A 132 6.19 -29.07 -23.80
CA HIS A 132 6.33 -30.53 -23.92
C HIS A 132 5.62 -31.11 -25.15
N THR A 133 4.43 -30.63 -25.49
CA THR A 133 3.73 -31.06 -26.70
C THR A 133 4.46 -30.60 -27.96
N GLN A 134 5.00 -29.37 -27.95
CA GLN A 134 5.75 -28.82 -29.07
C GLN A 134 7.08 -29.56 -29.31
N SER A 135 7.78 -30.00 -28.26
CA SER A 135 9.01 -30.78 -28.39
C SER A 135 8.78 -32.22 -28.88
N ASN A 136 7.57 -32.75 -28.72
CA ASN A 136 7.19 -34.10 -29.16
C ASN A 136 6.57 -34.13 -30.57
N LEU A 137 6.42 -32.99 -31.24
CA LEU A 137 6.04 -32.97 -32.65
C LEU A 137 7.22 -33.49 -33.48
N PRO A 138 7.02 -34.52 -34.34
CA PRO A 138 8.08 -34.94 -35.24
C PRO A 138 8.48 -33.75 -36.12
N HIS A 139 9.77 -33.48 -36.21
CA HIS A 139 10.39 -32.39 -36.99
C HIS A 139 10.18 -32.51 -38.52
N ASN A 140 9.19 -33.29 -38.96
CA ASN A 140 9.05 -33.86 -40.30
C ASN A 140 7.86 -33.28 -41.07
N ALA A 141 7.30 -32.15 -40.61
CA ALA A 141 6.24 -31.42 -41.30
C ALA A 141 6.78 -30.07 -41.80
N VAL A 142 7.76 -30.14 -42.71
CA VAL A 142 8.14 -29.06 -43.63
C VAL A 142 8.38 -29.68 -45.00
#